data_AF-A0A6L8LWS4-F1
#
_entry.id   AF-A0A6L8LWS4-F1
#
_cell.length_a   1.000
_cell.length_b   1.000
_cell.length_c   1.000
_cell.angle_alpha   90.00
_cell.angle_beta   90.00
_cell.angle_gamma   90.00
#
_symmetry.space_group_name_H-M   'P 1'
#
loop_
_entity.id
_entity.type
_entity.pdbx_description
1 polymer ?
#
loop_
_entity_poly.entity_id
_entity_poly.type
_entity_poly.pdbx_seq_one_letter_code
_entity_poly.pdbx_strand_id
1 'polypeptide(L)'
;MRIKLALLLCLASLSTGCIQMPTTASSTVDNRPQVIFKSNSSVDLSRLNVVVDGLDNGSAAHFSNKALRLLPGTHIVEVFDGDELISSQKIYLSDGVTKEVFIK
;
A
#
# COMPACT_ATOMS: atom_id res chain seq x y z
N MET A 1 -1.86 20.94 -66.91
CA MET A 1 -0.76 20.72 -65.93
C MET A 1 -1.07 21.19 -64.50
N ARG A 2 -1.79 22.29 -64.29
CA ARG A 2 -2.05 22.84 -62.94
C ARG A 2 -2.88 21.94 -62.00
N ILE A 3 -3.86 21.21 -62.53
CA ILE A 3 -4.72 20.29 -61.75
C ILE A 3 -3.94 19.06 -61.25
N LYS A 4 -3.02 18.53 -62.08
CA LYS A 4 -2.16 17.40 -61.68
C LYS A 4 -1.19 17.79 -60.55
N LEU A 5 -0.71 19.03 -60.57
CA LEU A 5 0.17 19.57 -59.52
C LEU A 5 -0.58 19.80 -58.20
N ALA A 6 -1.82 20.28 -58.26
CA ALA A 6 -2.66 20.47 -57.08
C ALA A 6 -3.03 19.13 -56.40
N LEU A 7 -3.31 18.09 -57.19
CA LEU A 7 -3.63 16.76 -56.66
C LEU A 7 -2.41 16.10 -55.99
N LEU A 8 -1.21 16.30 -56.56
CA LEU A 8 0.03 15.78 -56.00
C LEU A 8 0.35 16.44 -54.64
N LEU A 9 0.08 17.74 -54.50
CA LEU A 9 0.32 18.49 -53.27
C LEU A 9 -0.63 18.08 -52.15
N CYS A 10 -1.89 17.77 -52.49
CA CYS A 10 -2.89 17.29 -51.53
C CYS A 10 -2.52 15.89 -50.98
N LEU A 11 -1.99 15.00 -51.83
CA LEU A 11 -1.57 13.65 -51.41
C LEU A 11 -0.35 13.68 -50.48
N ALA A 12 0.54 14.68 -50.64
CA ALA A 12 1.73 14.84 -49.80
C ALA A 12 1.41 15.32 -48.37
N SER A 13 0.28 16.00 -48.15
CA SER A 13 -0.14 16.46 -46.82
C SER A 13 -0.77 15.37 -45.94
N LEU A 14 -1.11 14.20 -46.49
CA LEU A 14 -1.72 13.10 -45.71
C LEU A 14 -0.69 12.18 -45.03
N SER A 15 0.62 12.36 -45.28
CA SER A 15 1.67 11.48 -44.74
C SER A 15 2.30 11.95 -43.43
N THR A 16 1.85 13.07 -42.85
CA THR A 16 2.29 13.51 -41.50
C THR A 16 1.47 12.81 -40.43
N GLY A 17 1.75 11.53 -40.21
CA GLY A 17 1.25 10.80 -39.05
C GLY A 17 1.99 11.26 -37.80
N CYS A 18 1.28 11.85 -36.84
CA CYS A 18 1.83 12.11 -35.51
C CYS A 18 2.11 10.78 -34.80
N ILE A 19 3.36 10.33 -34.83
CA ILE A 19 3.83 9.23 -33.99
C ILE A 19 4.08 9.78 -32.58
N GLN A 20 3.17 9.48 -31.66
CA GLN A 20 3.39 9.77 -30.24
C GLN A 20 4.50 8.87 -29.74
N MET A 21 5.61 9.48 -29.32
CA MET A 21 6.78 8.77 -28.80
C MET A 21 6.38 7.96 -27.57
N PRO A 22 6.74 6.66 -27.46
CA PRO A 22 6.40 5.85 -26.30
C PRO A 22 7.09 6.42 -25.05
N THR A 23 6.30 7.01 -24.15
CA THR A 23 6.80 7.56 -22.90
C THR A 23 6.87 6.46 -21.85
N THR A 24 8.04 6.27 -21.25
CA THR A 24 8.21 5.38 -20.09
C THR A 24 7.85 6.15 -18.82
N ALA A 25 6.84 5.68 -18.08
CA ALA A 25 6.54 6.17 -16.74
C ALA A 25 7.26 5.30 -15.70
N SER A 26 7.96 5.93 -14.76
CA SER A 26 8.50 5.27 -13.57
C SER A 26 7.78 5.84 -12.34
N SER A 27 7.23 4.96 -11.51
CA SER A 27 6.61 5.32 -10.24
C SER A 27 7.33 4.61 -9.10
N THR A 28 7.38 5.27 -7.94
CA THR A 28 7.84 4.64 -6.71
C THR A 28 6.72 3.79 -6.14
N VAL A 29 6.95 2.49 -5.99
CA VAL A 29 6.01 1.57 -5.34
C VAL A 29 6.34 1.48 -3.86
N ASP A 30 5.36 1.77 -3.00
CA ASP A 30 5.48 1.52 -1.56
C ASP A 30 5.25 0.03 -1.28
N ASN A 31 6.36 -0.71 -1.17
CA ASN A 31 6.37 -2.14 -0.87
C ASN A 31 6.52 -2.44 0.62
N ARG A 32 6.24 -1.48 1.52
CA ARG A 32 6.31 -1.73 2.96
C ARG A 32 5.34 -2.86 3.36
N PRO A 33 5.78 -3.80 4.22
CA PRO A 33 4.89 -4.82 4.75
C PRO A 33 3.72 -4.22 5.51
N GLN A 34 2.63 -4.98 5.53
CA GLN A 34 1.36 -4.59 6.11
C GLN A 34 0.95 -5.58 7.21
N VAL A 35 0.52 -5.05 8.35
CA VAL A 35 -0.03 -5.84 9.45
C VAL A 35 -1.51 -5.52 9.61
N ILE A 36 -2.35 -6.55 9.60
CA ILE A 36 -3.78 -6.48 9.82
C ILE A 36 -4.09 -7.12 11.16
N PHE A 37 -4.85 -6.43 12.00
CA PHE A 37 -5.26 -6.91 13.31
C PHE A 37 -6.64 -7.53 13.22
N LYS A 38 -6.78 -8.78 13.68
CA LYS A 38 -8.05 -9.51 13.73
C LYS A 38 -8.37 -9.87 15.18
N SER A 39 -9.65 -9.81 15.52
CA SER A 39 -10.17 -10.22 16.83
C SER A 39 -11.23 -11.30 16.67
N ASN A 40 -11.19 -12.29 17.55
CA ASN A 40 -12.17 -13.35 17.72
C ASN A 40 -13.36 -12.85 18.57
N SER A 41 -14.14 -11.94 17.98
CA SER A 41 -15.56 -11.63 18.22
C SER A 41 -16.05 -11.24 19.64
N SER A 42 -15.21 -11.24 20.68
CA SER A 42 -15.65 -10.84 22.04
C SER A 42 -14.87 -9.69 22.65
N VAL A 43 -13.83 -9.20 21.97
CA VAL A 43 -12.96 -8.14 22.49
C VAL A 43 -13.29 -6.80 21.83
N ASP A 44 -13.59 -5.80 22.67
CA ASP A 44 -13.80 -4.42 22.22
C ASP A 44 -12.48 -3.77 21.81
N LEU A 45 -12.24 -3.70 20.50
CA LEU A 45 -11.03 -3.13 19.91
C LEU A 45 -10.80 -1.66 20.28
N SER A 46 -11.83 -0.91 20.71
CA SER A 46 -11.69 0.50 21.04
C SER A 46 -10.91 0.74 22.33
N ARG A 47 -10.93 -0.23 23.25
CA ARG A 47 -10.18 -0.21 24.51
C ARG A 47 -8.72 -0.64 24.36
N LEU A 48 -8.41 -1.30 23.26
CA LEU A 48 -7.09 -1.87 23.03
C LEU A 48 -6.17 -0.86 22.37
N ASN A 49 -4.91 -0.88 22.78
CA ASN A 49 -3.85 -0.05 22.22
C ASN A 49 -2.75 -0.92 21.60
N VAL A 50 -2.31 -0.56 20.39
CA VAL A 50 -1.28 -1.31 19.64
C VAL A 50 0.06 -0.62 19.82
N VAL A 51 1.05 -1.37 20.31
CA VAL A 51 2.43 -0.92 20.46
C VAL A 51 3.31 -1.79 19.58
N VAL A 52 4.16 -1.17 18.76
CA VAL A 52 5.11 -1.89 17.89
C VAL A 52 6.52 -1.40 18.19
N ASP A 53 7.41 -2.31 18.60
CA ASP A 53 8.79 -2.00 18.99
C ASP A 53 8.89 -0.89 20.06
N GLY A 54 7.93 -0.86 20.98
CA GLY A 54 7.84 0.18 22.02
C GLY A 54 7.25 1.51 21.56
N LEU A 55 6.87 1.65 20.29
CA LEU A 55 6.16 2.81 19.78
C LEU A 55 4.64 2.62 19.88
N ASP A 56 3.97 3.55 20.54
CA ASP A 56 2.51 3.61 20.57
C ASP A 56 1.94 4.00 19.20
N ASN A 57 1.18 3.09 18.59
CA ASN A 57 0.51 3.29 17.30
C ASN A 57 -0.98 3.62 17.44
N GLY A 58 -1.48 3.70 18.67
CA GLY A 58 -2.86 4.04 19.00
C GLY A 58 -3.82 2.85 19.03
N SER A 59 -5.12 3.17 19.10
CA SER A 59 -6.17 2.19 19.33
C SER A 59 -6.27 1.13 18.22
N ALA A 60 -6.46 -0.13 18.62
CA ALA A 60 -6.66 -1.26 17.70
C ALA A 60 -7.88 -1.07 16.79
N ALA A 61 -8.91 -0.33 17.24
CA ALA A 61 -10.08 0.01 16.43
C ALA A 61 -9.72 0.79 15.15
N HIS A 62 -8.63 1.58 15.17
CA HIS A 62 -8.17 2.31 13.97
C HIS A 62 -7.77 1.38 12.83
N PHE A 63 -7.36 0.15 13.17
CA PHE A 63 -6.87 -0.85 12.23
C PHE A 63 -7.92 -1.90 11.84
N SER A 64 -9.17 -1.77 12.30
CA SER A 64 -10.27 -2.69 11.95
C SER A 64 -10.47 -2.86 10.45
N ASN A 65 -10.25 -1.80 9.66
CA ASN A 65 -10.37 -1.79 8.19
C ASN A 65 -9.11 -1.23 7.50
N LYS A 66 -7.99 -1.16 8.23
CA LYS A 66 -6.74 -0.55 7.74
C LYS A 66 -5.56 -1.38 8.18
N ALA A 67 -4.56 -1.50 7.31
CA ALA A 67 -3.30 -2.14 7.68
C ALA A 67 -2.32 -1.11 8.27
N LEU A 68 -1.58 -1.54 9.29
CA LEU A 68 -0.40 -0.82 9.77
C LEU A 68 0.78 -1.15 8.86
N ARG A 69 1.41 -0.12 8.28
CA ARG A 69 2.62 -0.29 7.45
C ARG A 69 3.86 -0.21 8.33
N LEU A 70 4.71 -1.22 8.24
CA LEU A 70 5.97 -1.29 8.98
C LEU A 70 7.15 -1.35 8.01
N LEU A 71 8.36 -1.15 8.51
CA LEU A 71 9.56 -1.46 7.72
C LEU A 71 9.77 -2.97 7.66
N PRO A 72 10.53 -3.50 6.69
CA PRO A 72 10.93 -4.89 6.70
C PRO A 72 11.85 -5.18 7.88
N GLY A 73 11.65 -6.33 8.52
CA GLY A 73 12.43 -6.70 9.69
C GLY A 73 11.66 -7.58 10.67
N THR A 74 12.25 -7.72 11.86
CA THR A 74 11.61 -8.40 12.98
C THR A 74 11.05 -7.37 13.93
N HIS A 75 9.75 -7.45 14.18
CA HIS A 75 9.00 -6.52 15.03
C HIS A 75 8.40 -7.25 16.22
N ILE A 76 8.33 -6.57 17.35
CA ILE A 76 7.55 -7.00 18.51
C ILE A 76 6.24 -6.22 18.46
N VAL A 77 5.15 -6.94 18.27
CA VAL A 77 3.79 -6.39 18.25
C VAL A 77 3.12 -6.73 19.56
N GLU A 78 2.78 -5.69 20.31
CA GLU A 78 2.18 -5.76 21.62
C GLU A 78 0.81 -5.09 21.59
N VAL A 79 -0.11 -5.65 22.35
CA VAL A 79 -1.45 -5.12 22.50
C VAL A 79 -1.74 -4.98 23.98
N PHE A 80 -2.21 -3.80 24.37
CA PHE A 80 -2.51 -3.44 25.75
C PHE A 80 -4.00 -3.13 25.90
N ASP A 81 -4.61 -3.46 27.04
CA ASP A 81 -5.88 -2.88 27.52
C ASP A 81 -5.55 -1.97 28.71
N GLY A 82 -5.50 -0.66 28.48
CA GLY A 82 -4.91 0.27 29.45
C GLY A 82 -3.42 -0.01 29.68
N ASP A 83 -3.06 -0.37 30.92
CA ASP A 83 -1.68 -0.70 31.32
C ASP A 83 -1.38 -2.21 31.29
N GLU A 84 -2.37 -3.05 30.99
CA GLU A 84 -2.23 -4.51 30.98
C GLU A 84 -1.83 -5.01 29.59
N LEU A 85 -0.71 -5.74 29.51
CA LEU A 85 -0.28 -6.42 28.29
C LEU A 85 -1.11 -7.69 28.06
N ILE A 86 -1.97 -7.68 27.04
CA ILE A 86 -2.85 -8.81 26.71
C ILE A 86 -2.26 -9.73 25.63
N SER A 87 -1.39 -9.20 24.76
CA SER A 87 -0.73 -9.99 23.71
C SER A 87 0.64 -9.43 23.38
N SER A 88 1.64 -10.30 23.22
CA SER A 88 2.96 -9.94 22.71
C SER A 88 3.42 -10.99 21.71
N GLN A 89 3.74 -10.55 20.49
CA GLN A 89 4.06 -11.43 19.37
C GLN A 89 5.29 -10.90 18.63
N LYS A 90 6.31 -11.75 18.51
CA LYS A 90 7.47 -11.46 17.67
C LYS A 90 7.21 -11.94 16.25
N ILE A 91 7.17 -11.02 15.29
CA ILE A 91 6.88 -11.32 13.88
C ILE A 91 8.01 -10.86 12.96
N TYR A 92 8.36 -11.69 12.00
CA TYR A 92 9.18 -11.29 10.86
C TYR A 92 8.30 -10.85 9.68
N LEU A 93 8.69 -9.76 9.02
CA LEU A 93 8.02 -9.11 7.90
C LEU A 93 9.03 -8.85 6.76
N SER A 94 8.77 -9.41 5.58
CA SER A 94 9.52 -9.12 4.34
C SER A 94 8.82 -8.05 3.51
N ASP A 95 9.50 -7.45 2.55
CA ASP A 95 8.87 -6.52 1.60
C ASP A 95 7.63 -7.12 0.91
N GLY A 96 6.60 -6.31 0.77
CA GLY A 96 5.35 -6.64 0.06
C GLY A 96 4.44 -7.64 0.75
N VAL A 97 4.79 -8.14 1.95
CA VAL A 97 3.95 -9.12 2.65
C VAL A 97 2.84 -8.46 3.46
N THR A 98 1.68 -9.09 3.46
CA THR A 98 0.59 -8.76 4.39
C THR A 98 0.49 -9.89 5.42
N LYS A 99 0.54 -9.54 6.70
CA LYS A 99 0.47 -10.49 7.81
C LYS A 99 -0.71 -10.18 8.71
N GLU A 100 -1.41 -11.22 9.13
CA GLU A 100 -2.51 -11.11 10.07
C GLU A 100 -2.02 -11.41 11.49
N VAL A 101 -2.35 -10.53 12.42
CA VAL A 101 -2.09 -10.70 13.85
C VAL A 101 -3.43 -10.89 14.54
N PHE A 102 -3.59 -12.03 15.19
CA PHE A 102 -4.79 -12.34 15.96
C PHE A 102 -4.60 -11.86 17.39
N ILE A 103 -5.47 -10.95 17.81
CA ILE A 103 -5.63 -10.54 19.20
C ILE A 103 -6.48 -11.62 19.87
N LYS A 104 -6.00 -12.18 20.98
CA LYS A 104 -6.68 -13.23 21.75
C LYS A 104 -7.32 -12.67 22.99
#